data_AF-A0A4Y9IM13-F1
#
_entry.id   AF-A0A4Y9IM13-F1
#
_cell.length_a   1.000
_cell.length_b   1.000
_cell.length_c   1.000
_cell.angle_alpha   90.00
_cell.angle_beta   90.00
_cell.angle_gamma   90.00
#
_symmetry.space_group_name_H-M   'P 1'
#
loop_
_entity.id
_entity.type
_entity.pdbx_description
1 polymer ?
#
loop_
_entity_poly.entity_id
_entity_poly.type
_entity_poly.pdbx_seq_one_letter_code
_entity_poly.pdbx_strand_id
1 'polypeptide(L)'
;MNLMKIIQAIFVSGLALCLLNCANNKDKNVAVEASAISDEALIDTVQRKTFQYFWDGAEPMSGMARERFHVDGDYGKYDKNTVTSGGSGFGIMAIISGIERGYITRAQGLERFNKIIGFLEKADSFHGVFPHWWNGETGKVVGFSDKDNGGDLVETSFLFQGLLAVHQYYINGTHEEKALAARIDKLWKAVDWNWHRNGTNQLYWHWSPEHSWEMNFSIHGYNECLITFILAASSPTHGVPASVYEQGWGENGKIIGPHEVEGYKLNMRYQGTEVGPLFWAHYSFLGLDPRGLKDKYADYFEEMKNYTLINRAYCIRNPKGYKGYGDDCWGLTASYSVKGYAAHEPTERGDLGVITPTAALSSIVYTPEESMKVMRKLYSMRDKLMGPYGFYDAFSETDNWYPQKYLAIDQGTTVVMLENYRTELLWNLFMSHPDVQNGLKKLGYESPHLK
;
A
#
# COMPACT_ATOMS: atom_id res chain seq x y z
N MET A 1 29.14 35.80 53.01
CA MET A 1 28.56 34.81 52.07
C MET A 1 27.19 35.34 51.68
N ASN A 2 27.04 35.86 50.46
CA ASN A 2 25.98 36.81 50.09
C ASN A 2 24.56 36.19 50.08
N LEU A 3 23.64 36.88 50.77
CA LEU A 3 22.19 36.64 50.79
C LEU A 3 21.58 36.51 49.37
N MET A 4 22.21 37.14 48.39
CA MET A 4 21.83 37.11 46.97
C MET A 4 22.01 35.73 46.30
N LYS A 5 22.93 34.88 46.79
CA LYS A 5 23.13 33.52 46.26
C LYS A 5 22.09 32.51 46.74
N ILE A 6 21.49 32.74 47.92
CA ILE A 6 20.44 31.87 48.48
C ILE A 6 19.11 32.10 47.74
N ILE A 7 18.81 33.36 47.41
CA ILE A 7 17.57 33.71 46.67
C ILE A 7 17.61 33.17 45.23
N GLN A 8 18.77 33.19 44.56
CA GLN A 8 18.93 32.58 43.23
C GLN A 8 18.78 31.06 43.23
N ALA A 9 19.25 30.35 44.27
CA ALA A 9 19.11 28.90 44.37
C ALA A 9 17.66 28.44 44.61
N ILE A 10 16.86 29.22 45.35
CA ILE A 10 15.44 28.94 45.60
C ILE A 10 14.58 29.23 44.35
N PHE A 11 14.93 30.26 43.57
CA PHE A 11 14.21 30.57 42.32
C PHE A 11 14.49 29.53 41.21
N VAL A 12 15.71 29.00 41.11
CA VAL A 12 16.08 27.98 40.11
C VAL A 12 15.48 26.61 40.45
N SER A 13 15.34 26.26 41.74
CA SER A 13 14.68 25.01 42.15
C SER A 13 13.15 25.05 42.00
N GLY A 14 12.51 26.21 42.22
CA GLY A 14 11.09 26.40 41.95
C GLY A 14 10.72 26.34 40.45
N LEU A 15 11.56 26.89 39.57
CA LEU A 15 11.35 26.81 38.13
C LEU A 15 11.52 25.38 37.58
N ALA A 16 12.47 24.61 38.14
CA ALA A 16 12.69 23.21 37.77
C ALA A 16 11.51 22.31 38.19
N LEU A 17 10.92 22.53 39.38
CA LEU A 17 9.72 21.79 39.81
C LEU A 17 8.47 22.15 38.99
N CYS A 18 8.30 23.41 38.58
CA CYS A 18 7.18 23.80 37.70
C CYS A 18 7.32 23.25 36.28
N LEU A 19 8.54 23.18 35.72
CA LEU A 19 8.79 22.59 34.40
C LEU A 19 8.61 21.06 34.40
N LEU A 20 9.01 20.37 35.47
CA LEU A 20 8.78 18.93 35.65
C LEU A 20 7.29 18.59 35.82
N ASN A 21 6.52 19.41 36.55
CA ASN A 21 5.08 19.18 36.71
C ASN A 21 4.27 19.48 35.44
N CYS A 22 4.67 20.48 34.65
CA CYS A 22 4.03 20.80 33.38
C CYS A 22 4.28 19.76 32.28
N ALA A 23 5.47 19.14 32.25
CA ALA A 23 5.75 18.01 31.34
C ALA A 23 4.90 16.78 31.72
N ASN A 24 4.84 16.45 33.01
CA ASN A 24 4.09 15.29 33.51
C ASN A 24 2.56 15.42 33.32
N ASN A 25 2.01 16.64 33.38
CA ASN A 25 0.58 16.88 33.12
C ASN A 25 0.22 16.86 31.63
N LYS A 26 1.14 17.27 30.74
CA LYS A 26 0.94 17.12 29.29
C LYS A 26 0.91 15.64 28.91
N ASP A 27 1.86 14.84 29.38
CA ASP A 27 1.92 13.42 29.06
C ASP A 27 0.72 12.63 29.61
N LYS A 28 0.23 12.98 30.81
CA LYS A 28 -1.00 12.39 31.38
C LYS A 28 -2.27 12.77 30.61
N ASN A 29 -2.44 14.04 30.22
CA ASN A 29 -3.62 14.46 29.46
C ASN A 29 -3.62 13.87 28.04
N VAL A 30 -2.45 13.67 27.42
CA VAL A 30 -2.31 13.06 26.09
C VAL A 30 -2.68 11.57 26.11
N ALA A 31 -2.27 10.83 27.14
CA ALA A 31 -2.67 9.44 27.33
C ALA A 31 -4.20 9.30 27.58
N VAL A 32 -4.81 10.29 28.25
CA VAL A 32 -6.26 10.33 28.51
C VAL A 32 -7.07 10.65 27.24
N GLU A 33 -6.60 11.54 26.36
CA GLU A 33 -7.29 11.81 25.08
C GLU A 33 -7.16 10.65 24.07
N ALA A 34 -5.99 10.01 23.95
CA ALA A 34 -5.81 8.87 23.06
C ALA A 34 -6.57 7.60 23.53
N SER A 35 -6.85 7.48 24.83
CA SER A 35 -7.74 6.44 25.37
C SER A 35 -9.22 6.78 25.28
N ALA A 36 -9.58 8.05 25.02
CA ALA A 36 -10.98 8.50 24.93
C ALA A 36 -11.60 8.37 23.52
N ILE A 37 -10.80 8.33 22.45
CA ILE A 37 -11.32 8.15 21.08
C ILE A 37 -11.76 6.70 20.84
N SER A 38 -12.99 6.48 20.38
CA SER A 38 -13.46 5.14 20.00
C SER A 38 -12.68 4.61 18.80
N ASP A 39 -12.66 3.28 18.63
CA ASP A 39 -12.00 2.66 17.47
C ASP A 39 -12.54 3.21 16.15
N GLU A 40 -13.87 3.33 16.03
CA GLU A 40 -14.51 3.85 14.81
C GLU A 40 -14.14 5.31 14.53
N ALA A 41 -14.08 6.16 15.56
CA ALA A 41 -13.69 7.57 15.38
C ALA A 41 -12.19 7.70 15.05
N LEU A 42 -11.35 6.82 15.59
CA LEU A 42 -9.93 6.77 15.29
C LEU A 42 -9.70 6.33 13.84
N ILE A 43 -10.38 5.27 13.40
CA ILE A 43 -10.33 4.81 12.02
C ILE A 43 -10.80 5.91 11.08
N ASP A 44 -11.94 6.58 11.33
CA ASP A 44 -12.39 7.68 10.46
C ASP A 44 -11.39 8.84 10.41
N THR A 45 -10.76 9.17 11.54
CA THR A 45 -9.73 10.23 11.60
C THR A 45 -8.51 9.88 10.75
N VAL A 46 -7.99 8.66 10.90
CA VAL A 46 -6.84 8.17 10.13
C VAL A 46 -7.21 8.11 8.65
N GLN A 47 -8.31 7.46 8.32
CA GLN A 47 -8.78 7.28 6.95
C GLN A 47 -9.03 8.61 6.24
N ARG A 48 -9.72 9.56 6.87
CA ARG A 48 -9.99 10.90 6.30
C ARG A 48 -8.71 11.69 6.06
N LYS A 49 -7.76 11.66 6.99
CA LYS A 49 -6.46 12.34 6.81
C LYS A 49 -5.63 11.68 5.72
N THR A 50 -5.55 10.36 5.71
CA THR A 50 -4.78 9.62 4.69
C THR A 50 -5.39 9.78 3.30
N PHE A 51 -6.73 9.82 3.18
CA PHE A 51 -7.43 10.14 1.93
C PHE A 51 -6.95 11.46 1.31
N GLN A 52 -6.61 12.47 2.12
CA GLN A 52 -6.14 13.76 1.60
C GLN A 52 -4.83 13.67 0.83
N TYR A 53 -4.01 12.63 1.02
CA TYR A 53 -2.85 12.39 0.15
C TYR A 53 -3.25 12.29 -1.32
N PHE A 54 -4.37 11.62 -1.60
CA PHE A 54 -4.88 11.36 -2.95
C PHE A 54 -5.87 12.41 -3.44
N TRP A 55 -6.38 13.26 -2.53
CA TRP A 55 -7.29 14.33 -2.87
C TRP A 55 -6.58 15.68 -3.01
N ASP A 56 -6.12 16.25 -1.90
CA ASP A 56 -5.39 17.52 -1.83
C ASP A 56 -3.92 17.36 -2.26
N GLY A 57 -3.30 16.22 -1.94
CA GLY A 57 -1.89 15.93 -2.22
C GLY A 57 -1.60 15.49 -3.67
N ALA A 58 -2.65 15.21 -4.45
CA ALA A 58 -2.53 14.76 -5.85
C ALA A 58 -1.76 15.76 -6.72
N GLU A 59 -1.14 15.26 -7.79
CA GLU A 59 -0.54 16.13 -8.79
C GLU A 59 -1.67 16.85 -9.56
N PRO A 60 -1.66 18.19 -9.64
CA PRO A 60 -2.83 18.97 -10.06
C PRO A 60 -3.22 18.77 -11.53
N MET A 61 -2.31 18.46 -12.45
CA MET A 61 -2.61 18.34 -13.87
C MET A 61 -3.24 16.99 -14.22
N SER A 62 -2.65 15.90 -13.73
CA SER A 62 -3.11 14.53 -13.94
C SER A 62 -4.24 14.12 -13.00
N GLY A 63 -4.27 14.67 -11.78
CA GLY A 63 -5.09 14.16 -10.68
C GLY A 63 -4.60 12.83 -10.11
N MET A 64 -3.43 12.34 -10.56
CA MET A 64 -2.81 11.08 -10.14
C MET A 64 -2.08 11.25 -8.80
N ALA A 65 -1.76 10.13 -8.16
CA ALA A 65 -1.01 10.12 -6.91
C ALA A 65 0.46 10.44 -7.18
N ARG A 66 1.00 11.43 -6.47
CA ARG A 66 2.45 11.65 -6.42
C ARG A 66 3.13 10.43 -5.84
N GLU A 67 4.29 10.06 -6.38
CA GLU A 67 5.14 9.01 -5.82
C GLU A 67 5.45 9.30 -4.34
N ARG A 68 5.83 10.55 -4.06
CA ARG A 68 6.21 11.01 -2.73
C ARG A 68 5.71 12.42 -2.45
N PHE A 69 5.47 12.70 -1.17
CA PHE A 69 5.22 14.06 -0.69
C PHE A 69 6.08 14.34 0.53
N HIS A 70 6.93 15.36 0.46
CA HIS A 70 7.73 15.82 1.59
C HIS A 70 7.20 17.17 2.07
N VAL A 71 6.87 17.26 3.36
CA VAL A 71 6.27 18.47 3.96
C VAL A 71 7.23 19.65 3.93
N ASP A 72 8.53 19.40 4.08
CA ASP A 72 9.60 20.41 4.02
C ASP A 72 9.86 20.95 2.61
N GLY A 73 9.33 20.30 1.57
CA GLY A 73 9.57 20.66 0.19
C GLY A 73 10.93 20.22 -0.36
N ASP A 74 11.74 19.49 0.40
CA ASP A 74 13.06 18.99 -0.04
C ASP A 74 12.93 17.59 -0.67
N TYR A 75 12.88 17.54 -2.00
CA TYR A 75 12.79 16.29 -2.77
C TYR A 75 14.17 15.71 -3.12
N GLY A 76 15.28 16.35 -2.72
CA GLY A 76 16.62 15.95 -3.10
C GLY A 76 16.78 15.86 -4.62
N LYS A 77 17.06 14.66 -5.13
CA LYS A 77 17.19 14.39 -6.58
C LYS A 77 15.88 14.06 -7.28
N TYR A 78 14.79 13.89 -6.54
CA TYR A 78 13.49 13.50 -7.07
C TYR A 78 12.65 14.74 -7.43
N ASP A 79 11.64 14.55 -8.27
CA ASP A 79 10.68 15.58 -8.64
C ASP A 79 9.37 15.39 -7.86
N LYS A 80 8.82 16.48 -7.33
CA LYS A 80 7.51 16.51 -6.65
C LYS A 80 6.36 16.11 -7.58
N ASN A 81 6.49 16.35 -8.88
CA ASN A 81 5.45 16.11 -9.87
C ASN A 81 5.54 14.72 -10.53
N THR A 82 6.46 13.86 -10.08
CA THR A 82 6.44 12.45 -10.44
C THR A 82 5.20 11.77 -9.86
N VAL A 83 4.42 11.13 -10.73
CA VAL A 83 3.25 10.33 -10.36
C VAL A 83 3.51 8.86 -10.62
N THR A 84 3.01 7.99 -9.74
CA THR A 84 3.15 6.53 -9.82
C THR A 84 1.88 5.88 -10.35
N SER A 85 2.01 4.89 -11.22
CA SER A 85 0.88 4.09 -11.71
C SER A 85 0.27 3.23 -10.60
N GLY A 86 1.04 2.37 -9.94
CA GLY A 86 0.51 1.47 -8.92
C GLY A 86 -0.03 2.21 -7.70
N GLY A 87 0.71 3.20 -7.19
CA GLY A 87 0.24 4.05 -6.09
C GLY A 87 -1.01 4.88 -6.46
N SER A 88 -1.18 5.23 -7.74
CA SER A 88 -2.44 5.85 -8.22
C SER A 88 -3.59 4.86 -8.27
N GLY A 89 -3.34 3.58 -8.56
CA GLY A 89 -4.34 2.52 -8.42
C GLY A 89 -4.93 2.45 -7.01
N PHE A 90 -4.07 2.54 -5.99
CA PHE A 90 -4.49 2.57 -4.60
C PHE A 90 -5.25 3.87 -4.27
N GLY A 91 -4.75 5.00 -4.77
CA GLY A 91 -5.42 6.29 -4.63
C GLY A 91 -6.80 6.35 -5.26
N ILE A 92 -6.99 5.69 -6.40
CA ILE A 92 -8.28 5.56 -7.08
C ILE A 92 -9.30 4.82 -6.19
N MET A 93 -8.89 3.72 -5.56
CA MET A 93 -9.73 3.02 -4.58
C MET A 93 -10.01 3.87 -3.33
N ALA A 94 -9.01 4.62 -2.84
CA ALA A 94 -9.18 5.57 -1.74
C ALA A 94 -10.22 6.66 -2.08
N ILE A 95 -10.30 7.10 -3.34
CA ILE A 95 -11.32 8.05 -3.79
C ILE A 95 -12.73 7.46 -3.74
N ILE A 96 -12.92 6.19 -4.13
CA ILE A 96 -14.22 5.51 -3.98
C ILE A 96 -14.65 5.51 -2.51
N SER A 97 -13.73 5.12 -1.60
CA SER A 97 -13.97 5.17 -0.16
C SER A 97 -14.33 6.59 0.31
N GLY A 98 -13.62 7.62 -0.16
CA GLY A 98 -13.91 9.02 0.17
C GLY A 98 -15.30 9.49 -0.27
N ILE A 99 -15.83 8.96 -1.38
CA ILE A 99 -17.21 9.22 -1.82
C ILE A 99 -18.20 8.57 -0.86
N GLU A 100 -18.05 7.27 -0.56
CA GLU A 100 -18.95 6.52 0.33
C GLU A 100 -18.94 7.05 1.77
N ARG A 101 -17.81 7.60 2.22
CA ARG A 101 -17.68 8.25 3.53
C ARG A 101 -18.11 9.72 3.55
N GLY A 102 -18.51 10.28 2.41
CA GLY A 102 -18.92 11.68 2.31
C GLY A 102 -17.79 12.67 2.59
N TYR A 103 -16.52 12.27 2.38
CA TYR A 103 -15.38 13.19 2.43
C TYR A 103 -15.41 14.13 1.23
N ILE A 104 -15.89 13.60 0.10
CA ILE A 104 -16.20 14.33 -1.13
C ILE A 104 -17.57 13.89 -1.64
N THR A 105 -18.19 14.71 -2.48
CA THR A 105 -19.41 14.33 -3.19
C THR A 105 -19.11 13.36 -4.33
N ARG A 106 -20.11 12.55 -4.71
CA ARG A 106 -20.01 11.67 -5.89
C ARG A 106 -19.70 12.43 -7.19
N ALA A 107 -20.23 13.65 -7.34
CA ALA A 107 -19.92 14.52 -8.48
C ALA A 107 -18.45 14.96 -8.51
N GLN A 108 -17.87 15.35 -7.37
CA GLN A 108 -16.44 15.65 -7.26
C GLN A 108 -15.58 14.41 -7.57
N GLY A 109 -16.00 13.24 -7.09
CA GLY A 109 -15.36 11.98 -7.42
C GLY A 109 -15.36 11.69 -8.92
N LEU A 110 -16.52 11.82 -9.57
CA LEU A 110 -16.66 11.66 -11.02
C LEU A 110 -15.79 12.65 -11.82
N GLU A 111 -15.70 13.91 -11.40
CA GLU A 111 -14.81 14.90 -12.01
C GLU A 111 -13.35 14.48 -11.89
N ARG A 112 -12.92 14.05 -10.70
CA ARG A 112 -11.55 13.58 -10.47
C ARG A 112 -11.21 12.36 -11.32
N PHE A 113 -12.10 11.37 -11.38
CA PHE A 113 -11.86 10.20 -12.20
C PHE A 113 -11.82 10.54 -13.70
N ASN A 114 -12.69 11.44 -14.19
CA ASN A 114 -12.60 11.91 -15.57
C ASN A 114 -11.25 12.56 -15.90
N LYS A 115 -10.66 13.29 -14.94
CA LYS A 115 -9.32 13.87 -15.07
C LYS A 115 -8.24 12.79 -15.16
N ILE A 116 -8.26 11.83 -14.24
CA ILE A 116 -7.33 10.69 -14.20
C ILE A 116 -7.40 9.89 -15.51
N ILE A 117 -8.60 9.52 -15.96
CA ILE A 117 -8.75 8.76 -17.21
C ILE A 117 -8.34 9.60 -18.42
N GLY A 118 -8.64 10.91 -18.43
CA GLY A 118 -8.19 11.81 -19.50
C GLY A 118 -6.67 11.97 -19.57
N PHE A 119 -5.96 11.81 -18.46
CA PHE A 119 -4.50 11.72 -18.41
C PHE A 119 -4.02 10.36 -18.96
N LEU A 120 -4.54 9.25 -18.45
CA LEU A 120 -4.12 7.89 -18.85
C LEU A 120 -4.36 7.60 -20.34
N GLU A 121 -5.39 8.19 -20.96
CA GLU A 121 -5.64 8.09 -22.40
C GLU A 121 -4.57 8.77 -23.28
N LYS A 122 -3.72 9.62 -22.70
CA LYS A 122 -2.70 10.40 -23.41
C LYS A 122 -1.27 10.12 -22.94
N ALA A 123 -1.12 9.64 -21.70
CA ALA A 123 0.17 9.34 -21.12
C ALA A 123 0.87 8.22 -21.91
N ASP A 124 2.21 8.20 -21.84
CA ASP A 124 3.00 7.16 -22.47
C ASP A 124 2.59 5.79 -21.91
N SER A 125 2.38 4.85 -22.83
CA SER A 125 2.13 3.43 -22.55
C SER A 125 2.82 2.59 -23.64
N PHE A 126 3.13 1.35 -23.29
CA PHE A 126 3.99 0.47 -24.06
C PHE A 126 3.27 -0.86 -24.23
N HIS A 127 2.72 -1.11 -25.41
CA HIS A 127 1.77 -2.23 -25.62
C HIS A 127 0.56 -2.16 -24.65
N GLY A 128 0.10 -0.94 -24.36
CA GLY A 128 -0.97 -0.69 -23.38
C GLY A 128 -0.56 -0.89 -21.92
N VAL A 129 0.67 -1.34 -21.64
CA VAL A 129 1.24 -1.43 -20.29
C VAL A 129 1.82 -0.07 -19.91
N PHE A 130 1.48 0.40 -18.71
CA PHE A 130 1.90 1.70 -18.21
C PHE A 130 3.26 1.60 -17.50
N PRO A 131 4.10 2.65 -17.55
CA PRO A 131 5.35 2.69 -16.80
C PRO A 131 5.09 2.81 -15.29
N HIS A 132 6.12 2.55 -14.51
CA HIS A 132 6.12 2.79 -13.06
C HIS A 132 5.84 4.28 -12.75
N TRP A 133 6.57 5.19 -13.42
CA TRP A 133 6.45 6.62 -13.21
C TRP A 133 6.20 7.41 -14.50
N TRP A 134 5.42 8.48 -14.33
CA TRP A 134 5.35 9.58 -15.29
C TRP A 134 5.70 10.90 -14.62
N ASN A 135 6.08 11.87 -15.43
CA ASN A 135 5.91 13.27 -15.08
C ASN A 135 4.40 13.60 -15.19
N GLY A 136 3.76 13.98 -14.09
CA GLY A 136 2.31 14.18 -14.02
C GLY A 136 1.79 15.36 -14.85
N GLU A 137 2.64 16.32 -15.18
CA GLU A 137 2.25 17.49 -15.98
C GLU A 137 2.17 17.15 -17.48
N THR A 138 2.96 16.18 -17.93
CA THR A 138 3.17 15.89 -19.36
C THR A 138 2.70 14.50 -19.78
N GLY A 139 2.57 13.57 -18.84
CA GLY A 139 2.29 12.15 -19.13
C GLY A 139 3.47 11.41 -19.74
N LYS A 140 4.68 11.99 -19.71
CA LYS A 140 5.89 11.35 -20.22
C LYS A 140 6.52 10.43 -19.20
N VAL A 141 6.98 9.26 -19.66
CA VAL A 141 7.66 8.28 -18.81
C VAL A 141 8.85 8.91 -18.11
N VAL A 142 9.01 8.60 -16.81
CA VAL A 142 10.20 8.91 -16.04
C VAL A 142 10.83 7.57 -15.68
N GLY A 143 12.01 7.27 -16.22
CA GLY A 143 12.67 5.99 -15.97
C GLY A 143 13.00 5.82 -14.48
N PHE A 144 12.61 4.69 -13.90
CA PHE A 144 13.00 4.33 -12.53
C PHE A 144 14.49 3.98 -12.47
N SER A 145 15.01 3.45 -13.59
CA SER A 145 16.43 3.29 -13.89
C SER A 145 16.66 3.49 -15.40
N ASP A 146 17.90 3.42 -15.85
CA ASP A 146 18.26 3.49 -17.28
C ASP A 146 17.47 2.46 -18.12
N LYS A 147 17.41 1.21 -17.65
CA LYS A 147 16.75 0.10 -18.36
C LYS A 147 15.26 -0.03 -18.05
N ASP A 148 14.78 0.67 -17.04
CA ASP A 148 13.38 0.67 -16.62
C ASP A 148 12.73 2.00 -17.01
N ASN A 149 12.57 2.18 -18.32
CA ASN A 149 12.04 3.37 -18.98
C ASN A 149 10.86 3.02 -19.93
N GLY A 150 10.21 1.87 -19.70
CA GLY A 150 9.13 1.33 -20.51
C GLY A 150 7.94 0.89 -19.68
N GLY A 151 7.26 -0.18 -20.10
CA GLY A 151 6.10 -0.73 -19.39
C GLY A 151 6.51 -1.52 -18.15
N ASP A 152 5.83 -1.24 -17.03
CA ASP A 152 5.88 -2.00 -15.78
C ASP A 152 4.55 -2.74 -15.60
N LEU A 153 4.57 -4.06 -15.74
CA LEU A 153 3.36 -4.87 -15.70
C LEU A 153 2.78 -4.98 -14.28
N VAL A 154 3.62 -4.94 -13.25
CA VAL A 154 3.18 -5.07 -11.85
C VAL A 154 2.47 -3.78 -11.42
N GLU A 155 3.06 -2.63 -11.70
CA GLU A 155 2.44 -1.33 -11.40
C GLU A 155 1.17 -1.12 -12.23
N THR A 156 1.15 -1.56 -13.50
CA THR A 156 -0.06 -1.60 -14.32
C THR A 156 -1.15 -2.46 -13.67
N SER A 157 -0.78 -3.58 -13.05
CA SER A 157 -1.74 -4.46 -12.36
C SER A 157 -2.36 -3.79 -11.15
N PHE A 158 -1.56 -3.08 -10.35
CA PHE A 158 -2.07 -2.31 -9.22
C PHE A 158 -2.99 -1.17 -9.67
N LEU A 159 -2.63 -0.46 -10.75
CA LEU A 159 -3.49 0.55 -11.37
C LEU A 159 -4.84 -0.05 -11.80
N PHE A 160 -4.83 -1.17 -12.52
CA PHE A 160 -6.06 -1.80 -13.00
C PHE A 160 -6.88 -2.46 -11.91
N GLN A 161 -6.27 -2.89 -10.81
CA GLN A 161 -7.02 -3.31 -9.63
C GLN A 161 -7.98 -2.18 -9.17
N GLY A 162 -7.48 -0.93 -9.12
CA GLY A 162 -8.28 0.22 -8.75
C GLY A 162 -9.27 0.67 -9.84
N LEU A 163 -8.84 0.69 -11.10
CA LEU A 163 -9.69 1.10 -12.22
C LEU A 163 -10.88 0.15 -12.42
N LEU A 164 -10.69 -1.16 -12.29
CA LEU A 164 -11.79 -2.12 -12.39
C LEU A 164 -12.80 -1.96 -11.23
N ALA A 165 -12.36 -1.53 -10.04
CA ALA A 165 -13.28 -1.17 -8.97
C ALA A 165 -14.12 0.07 -9.33
N VAL A 166 -13.53 1.12 -9.92
CA VAL A 166 -14.27 2.30 -10.42
C VAL A 166 -15.25 1.92 -11.52
N HIS A 167 -14.83 1.06 -12.45
CA HIS A 167 -15.70 0.52 -13.49
C HIS A 167 -16.97 -0.08 -12.88
N GLN A 168 -16.82 -0.99 -11.91
CA GLN A 168 -17.95 -1.63 -11.25
C GLN A 168 -18.79 -0.66 -10.41
N TYR A 169 -18.17 0.37 -9.84
CA TYR A 169 -18.86 1.40 -9.06
C TYR A 169 -19.80 2.29 -9.92
N TYR A 170 -19.48 2.44 -11.22
CA TYR A 170 -20.17 3.35 -12.13
C TYR A 170 -20.93 2.69 -13.29
N ILE A 171 -20.74 1.39 -13.55
CA ILE A 171 -21.38 0.72 -14.69
C ILE A 171 -22.92 0.74 -14.65
N ASN A 172 -23.52 0.85 -13.46
CA ASN A 172 -24.98 0.98 -13.28
C ASN A 172 -25.44 2.40 -12.94
N GLY A 173 -24.55 3.39 -13.08
CA GLY A 173 -24.75 4.78 -12.69
C GLY A 173 -25.49 5.66 -13.70
N THR A 174 -25.23 6.97 -13.63
CA THR A 174 -25.73 7.98 -14.59
C THR A 174 -25.14 7.77 -15.99
N HIS A 175 -25.59 8.57 -16.97
CA HIS A 175 -25.03 8.53 -18.32
C HIS A 175 -23.52 8.84 -18.34
N GLU A 176 -23.11 9.85 -17.58
CA GLU A 176 -21.72 10.30 -17.47
C GLU A 176 -20.84 9.28 -16.73
N GLU A 177 -21.37 8.66 -15.68
CA GLU A 177 -20.70 7.59 -14.94
C GLU A 177 -20.47 6.36 -15.83
N LYS A 178 -21.49 5.95 -16.61
CA LYS A 178 -21.37 4.87 -17.59
C LYS A 178 -20.38 5.19 -18.70
N ALA A 179 -20.32 6.45 -19.15
CA ALA A 179 -19.35 6.88 -20.14
C ALA A 179 -17.90 6.79 -19.62
N LEU A 180 -17.68 7.15 -18.35
CA LEU A 180 -16.39 6.95 -17.69
C LEU A 180 -16.04 5.47 -17.56
N ALA A 181 -16.98 4.62 -17.12
CA ALA A 181 -16.77 3.18 -17.02
C ALA A 181 -16.39 2.57 -18.39
N ALA A 182 -17.06 2.97 -19.48
CA ALA A 182 -16.72 2.50 -20.83
C ALA A 182 -15.30 2.92 -21.28
N ARG A 183 -14.82 4.09 -20.88
CA ARG A 183 -13.43 4.53 -21.15
C ARG A 183 -12.42 3.69 -20.37
N ILE A 184 -12.72 3.34 -19.12
CA ILE A 184 -11.90 2.42 -18.31
C ILE A 184 -11.84 1.04 -18.96
N ASP A 185 -12.98 0.50 -19.40
CA ASP A 185 -13.05 -0.80 -20.09
C ASP A 185 -12.21 -0.81 -21.38
N LYS A 186 -12.20 0.31 -22.12
CA LYS A 186 -11.33 0.48 -23.30
C LYS A 186 -9.84 0.42 -22.92
N LEU A 187 -9.43 1.09 -21.85
CA LEU A 187 -8.04 1.02 -21.37
C LEU A 187 -7.68 -0.40 -20.91
N TRP A 188 -8.57 -1.05 -20.15
CA TRP A 188 -8.40 -2.43 -19.68
C TRP A 188 -8.17 -3.42 -20.83
N LYS A 189 -8.99 -3.30 -21.87
CA LYS A 189 -8.90 -4.13 -23.08
C LYS A 189 -7.68 -3.84 -23.94
N ALA A 190 -7.01 -2.70 -23.75
CA ALA A 190 -5.83 -2.32 -24.51
C ALA A 190 -4.52 -2.85 -23.91
N VAL A 191 -4.51 -3.28 -22.65
CA VAL A 191 -3.31 -3.82 -22.00
C VAL A 191 -2.94 -5.17 -22.60
N ASP A 192 -1.77 -5.27 -23.24
CA ASP A 192 -1.27 -6.52 -23.80
C ASP A 192 -0.49 -7.35 -22.78
N TRP A 193 -1.21 -8.01 -21.87
CA TRP A 193 -0.61 -8.92 -20.87
C TRP A 193 0.20 -10.04 -21.50
N ASN A 194 -0.25 -10.52 -22.66
CA ASN A 194 0.37 -11.60 -23.40
C ASN A 194 1.72 -11.19 -24.02
N TRP A 195 1.90 -9.92 -24.39
CA TRP A 195 3.20 -9.37 -24.82
C TRP A 195 4.29 -9.62 -23.79
N HIS A 196 3.98 -9.36 -22.51
CA HIS A 196 4.90 -9.54 -21.38
C HIS A 196 5.27 -11.00 -21.07
N ARG A 197 4.78 -11.96 -21.85
CA ARG A 197 5.29 -13.33 -21.78
C ARG A 197 6.65 -13.51 -22.43
N ASN A 198 7.04 -12.60 -23.33
CA ASN A 198 8.22 -12.78 -24.18
C ASN A 198 8.26 -14.17 -24.86
N GLY A 199 7.10 -14.66 -25.32
CA GLY A 199 6.96 -15.99 -25.93
C GLY A 199 7.04 -17.19 -24.96
N THR A 200 7.09 -16.97 -23.64
CA THR A 200 7.26 -18.03 -22.64
C THR A 200 5.97 -18.34 -21.84
N ASN A 201 6.06 -19.27 -20.87
CA ASN A 201 5.03 -19.50 -19.85
C ASN A 201 5.34 -18.75 -18.54
N GLN A 202 5.89 -17.56 -18.64
CA GLN A 202 6.18 -16.66 -17.52
C GLN A 202 5.65 -15.27 -17.84
N LEU A 203 5.59 -14.38 -16.85
CA LEU A 203 5.39 -12.95 -17.06
C LEU A 203 6.68 -12.23 -16.67
N TYR A 204 7.13 -11.34 -17.54
CA TYR A 204 8.23 -10.42 -17.27
C TYR A 204 7.68 -9.11 -16.73
N TRP A 205 8.33 -8.62 -15.67
CA TRP A 205 7.94 -7.39 -14.99
C TRP A 205 8.04 -6.19 -15.94
N HIS A 206 9.14 -6.09 -16.70
CA HIS A 206 9.44 -4.91 -17.50
C HIS A 206 9.59 -5.23 -19.00
N TRP A 207 9.24 -4.25 -19.83
CA TRP A 207 9.63 -4.19 -21.24
C TRP A 207 9.92 -2.74 -21.65
N SER A 208 10.99 -2.50 -22.40
CA SER A 208 11.38 -1.16 -22.87
C SER A 208 11.46 -1.09 -24.40
N PRO A 209 11.03 0.01 -25.05
CA PRO A 209 11.31 0.23 -26.48
C PRO A 209 12.80 0.30 -26.81
N GLU A 210 13.61 0.83 -25.90
CA GLU A 210 15.05 1.06 -26.09
C GLU A 210 15.87 -0.16 -25.67
N HIS A 211 15.45 -0.85 -24.60
CA HIS A 211 16.20 -1.94 -23.98
C HIS A 211 15.52 -3.31 -24.11
N SER A 212 14.36 -3.39 -24.77
CA SER A 212 13.57 -4.62 -24.92
C SER A 212 13.38 -5.36 -23.58
N TRP A 213 13.97 -6.54 -23.42
CA TRP A 213 13.84 -7.40 -22.24
C TRP A 213 15.09 -7.38 -21.34
N GLU A 214 16.00 -6.42 -21.48
CA GLU A 214 17.28 -6.40 -20.76
C GLU A 214 17.16 -6.30 -19.23
N MET A 215 16.04 -5.77 -18.71
CA MET A 215 15.73 -5.88 -17.27
C MET A 215 15.62 -7.34 -16.81
N ASN A 216 15.18 -8.22 -17.71
CA ASN A 216 15.19 -9.68 -17.58
C ASN A 216 14.70 -10.19 -16.21
N PHE A 217 13.56 -9.66 -15.76
CA PHE A 217 12.97 -10.01 -14.48
C PHE A 217 11.69 -10.79 -14.70
N SER A 218 11.80 -12.13 -14.68
CA SER A 218 10.64 -13.03 -14.66
C SER A 218 10.03 -13.09 -13.25
N ILE A 219 8.72 -12.96 -13.17
CA ILE A 219 8.00 -12.93 -11.89
C ILE A 219 7.68 -14.37 -11.45
N HIS A 220 8.12 -14.72 -10.24
CA HIS A 220 7.88 -16.02 -9.60
C HIS A 220 7.34 -15.81 -8.19
N GLY A 221 6.45 -16.69 -7.72
CA GLY A 221 5.83 -16.58 -6.41
C GLY A 221 6.59 -17.29 -5.28
N TYR A 222 6.33 -16.95 -4.02
CA TYR A 222 5.39 -15.93 -3.56
C TYR A 222 6.08 -14.57 -3.31
N ASN A 223 5.44 -13.48 -3.77
CA ASN A 223 5.75 -12.08 -3.47
C ASN A 223 4.47 -11.21 -3.65
N GLU A 224 4.58 -9.88 -3.77
CA GLU A 224 3.46 -8.94 -3.92
C GLU A 224 2.68 -9.03 -5.25
N CYS A 225 3.17 -9.78 -6.24
CA CYS A 225 2.75 -9.68 -7.65
C CYS A 225 1.62 -10.64 -8.05
N LEU A 226 0.92 -11.25 -7.09
CA LEU A 226 -0.14 -12.23 -7.38
C LEU A 226 -1.22 -11.69 -8.34
N ILE A 227 -1.67 -10.45 -8.10
CA ILE A 227 -2.73 -9.81 -8.89
C ILE A 227 -2.35 -9.63 -10.36
N THR A 228 -1.05 -9.54 -10.67
CA THR A 228 -0.54 -9.47 -12.04
C THR A 228 -0.92 -10.70 -12.85
N PHE A 229 -0.79 -11.89 -12.27
CA PHE A 229 -1.17 -13.13 -12.95
C PHE A 229 -2.69 -13.30 -13.03
N ILE A 230 -3.43 -12.88 -12.00
CA ILE A 230 -4.89 -12.93 -12.00
C ILE A 230 -5.44 -12.01 -13.10
N LEU A 231 -4.98 -10.76 -13.18
CA LEU A 231 -5.42 -9.82 -14.21
C LEU A 231 -5.00 -10.26 -15.61
N ALA A 232 -3.78 -10.77 -15.77
CA ALA A 232 -3.34 -11.35 -17.04
C ALA A 232 -4.24 -12.53 -17.48
N ALA A 233 -4.70 -13.37 -16.56
CA ALA A 233 -5.64 -14.45 -16.88
C ALA A 233 -7.07 -13.95 -17.16
N SER A 234 -7.44 -12.83 -16.53
CA SER A 234 -8.75 -12.17 -16.62
C SER A 234 -8.96 -11.40 -17.92
N SER A 235 -7.90 -10.88 -18.54
CA SER A 235 -8.02 -10.03 -19.73
C SER A 235 -8.82 -10.70 -20.86
N PRO A 236 -9.87 -10.03 -21.39
CA PRO A 236 -10.74 -10.60 -22.42
C PRO A 236 -10.16 -10.46 -23.84
N THR A 237 -9.08 -9.69 -24.01
CA THR A 237 -8.47 -9.37 -25.31
C THR A 237 -7.05 -9.91 -25.45
N HIS A 238 -6.22 -9.73 -24.42
CA HIS A 238 -4.80 -10.11 -24.41
C HIS A 238 -4.46 -11.05 -23.25
N GLY A 239 -5.40 -11.92 -22.88
CA GLY A 239 -5.23 -12.82 -21.76
C GLY A 239 -4.18 -13.91 -21.97
N VAL A 240 -3.64 -14.43 -20.87
CA VAL A 240 -2.60 -15.48 -20.88
C VAL A 240 -3.18 -16.87 -20.56
N PRO A 241 -2.60 -17.97 -21.06
CA PRO A 241 -3.04 -19.31 -20.67
C PRO A 241 -2.74 -19.60 -19.20
N ALA A 242 -3.52 -20.50 -18.57
CA ALA A 242 -3.30 -20.90 -17.18
C ALA A 242 -1.88 -21.42 -16.93
N SER A 243 -1.23 -22.02 -17.93
CA SER A 243 0.17 -22.47 -17.86
C SER A 243 1.15 -21.36 -17.47
N VAL A 244 0.87 -20.09 -17.76
CA VAL A 244 1.70 -18.96 -17.35
C VAL A 244 1.67 -18.79 -15.82
N TYR A 245 0.51 -18.95 -15.20
CA TYR A 245 0.37 -18.96 -13.74
C TYR A 245 0.99 -20.22 -13.14
N GLU A 246 0.75 -21.39 -13.74
CA GLU A 246 1.25 -22.65 -13.19
C GLU A 246 2.77 -22.78 -13.25
N GLN A 247 3.38 -22.43 -14.39
CA GLN A 247 4.81 -22.61 -14.65
C GLN A 247 5.63 -21.38 -14.27
N GLY A 248 5.06 -20.18 -14.43
CA GLY A 248 5.71 -18.92 -14.06
C GLY A 248 5.55 -18.63 -12.58
N TRP A 249 4.34 -18.30 -12.14
CA TRP A 249 4.07 -17.93 -10.74
C TRP A 249 4.30 -19.10 -9.77
N GLY A 250 3.61 -20.22 -10.01
CA GLY A 250 3.65 -21.38 -9.12
C GLY A 250 4.89 -22.26 -9.28
N GLU A 251 5.71 -22.00 -10.30
CA GLU A 251 6.90 -22.78 -10.64
C GLU A 251 6.67 -24.31 -10.63
N ASN A 252 5.55 -24.74 -11.21
CA ASN A 252 5.10 -26.14 -11.20
C ASN A 252 4.98 -26.74 -9.79
N GLY A 253 4.49 -25.95 -8.83
CA GLY A 253 4.27 -26.36 -7.44
C GLY A 253 5.43 -26.05 -6.50
N LYS A 254 6.58 -25.53 -6.98
CA LYS A 254 7.69 -25.11 -6.10
C LYS A 254 7.35 -23.90 -5.23
N ILE A 255 6.26 -23.20 -5.53
CA ILE A 255 5.69 -22.19 -4.63
C ILE A 255 5.19 -22.80 -3.31
N ILE A 256 4.87 -24.09 -3.26
CA ILE A 256 4.49 -24.77 -2.02
C ILE A 256 5.78 -25.11 -1.26
N GLY A 257 5.93 -24.55 -0.07
CA GLY A 257 7.08 -24.78 0.80
C GLY A 257 6.71 -24.59 2.27
N PRO A 258 5.99 -25.55 2.89
CA PRO A 258 5.51 -25.39 4.25
C PRO A 258 6.65 -25.28 5.25
N HIS A 259 6.60 -24.28 6.12
CA HIS A 259 7.60 -24.03 7.15
C HIS A 259 6.95 -23.27 8.33
N GLU A 260 7.70 -23.11 9.43
CA GLU A 260 7.23 -22.45 10.63
C GLU A 260 8.23 -21.36 11.04
N VAL A 261 7.74 -20.14 11.27
CA VAL A 261 8.54 -18.98 11.67
C VAL A 261 7.80 -18.29 12.81
N GLU A 262 8.51 -17.87 13.86
CA GLU A 262 7.92 -17.27 15.07
C GLU A 262 6.71 -18.05 15.66
N GLY A 263 6.65 -19.38 15.47
CA GLY A 263 5.57 -20.24 15.96
C GLY A 263 4.30 -20.27 15.10
N TYR A 264 4.31 -19.66 13.91
CA TYR A 264 3.20 -19.68 12.95
C TYR A 264 3.59 -20.42 11.69
N LYS A 265 2.62 -21.13 11.11
CA LYS A 265 2.82 -21.94 9.91
C LYS A 265 2.52 -21.12 8.67
N LEU A 266 3.39 -21.23 7.68
CA LEU A 266 3.21 -20.76 6.32
C LEU A 266 3.24 -21.95 5.37
N ASN A 267 2.47 -21.88 4.30
CA ASN A 267 2.37 -22.94 3.31
C ASN A 267 3.21 -22.66 2.05
N MET A 268 3.42 -21.38 1.73
CA MET A 268 4.14 -20.95 0.53
C MET A 268 5.62 -20.69 0.80
N ARG A 269 6.42 -20.82 -0.26
CA ARG A 269 7.82 -20.41 -0.33
C ARG A 269 7.88 -18.96 -0.81
N TYR A 270 8.46 -18.11 0.02
CA TYR A 270 8.65 -16.68 -0.23
C TYR A 270 9.95 -16.42 -1.01
N GLN A 271 9.92 -15.48 -1.95
CA GLN A 271 11.09 -15.22 -2.81
C GLN A 271 12.25 -14.61 -2.01
N GLY A 272 13.36 -15.35 -1.91
CA GLY A 272 14.63 -14.87 -1.34
C GLY A 272 14.67 -14.73 0.19
N THR A 273 13.61 -15.12 0.89
CA THR A 273 13.46 -14.97 2.35
C THR A 273 12.48 -16.01 2.90
N GLU A 274 12.50 -16.26 4.21
CA GLU A 274 11.48 -17.09 4.87
C GLU A 274 10.17 -16.29 5.01
N VAL A 275 10.28 -15.01 5.41
CA VAL A 275 9.17 -14.06 5.51
C VAL A 275 9.69 -12.69 5.11
N GLY A 276 9.07 -12.09 4.11
CA GLY A 276 9.47 -10.81 3.55
C GLY A 276 8.78 -9.60 4.19
N PRO A 277 8.86 -8.43 3.54
CA PRO A 277 8.14 -7.23 3.93
C PRO A 277 6.62 -7.43 3.99
N LEU A 278 5.94 -6.74 4.91
CA LEU A 278 4.52 -6.99 5.16
C LEU A 278 3.59 -6.55 4.02
N PHE A 279 4.01 -5.65 3.13
CA PHE A 279 3.22 -5.22 1.97
C PHE A 279 2.88 -6.35 0.98
N TRP A 280 3.60 -7.47 1.02
CA TRP A 280 3.30 -8.68 0.25
C TRP A 280 1.96 -9.32 0.63
N ALA A 281 1.44 -9.01 1.82
CA ALA A 281 0.10 -9.39 2.27
C ALA A 281 -0.98 -8.33 1.91
N HIS A 282 -0.62 -7.22 1.26
CA HIS A 282 -1.52 -6.09 1.03
C HIS A 282 -1.82 -5.85 -0.44
N TYR A 283 -0.81 -5.59 -1.28
CA TYR A 283 -1.02 -4.92 -2.57
C TYR A 283 -1.93 -5.69 -3.52
N SER A 284 -1.75 -7.01 -3.58
CA SER A 284 -2.59 -7.87 -4.41
C SER A 284 -4.00 -8.10 -3.85
N PHE A 285 -4.27 -7.71 -2.59
CA PHE A 285 -5.52 -7.99 -1.86
C PHE A 285 -6.33 -6.74 -1.54
N LEU A 286 -6.08 -5.62 -2.23
CA LEU A 286 -6.83 -4.38 -2.04
C LEU A 286 -8.24 -4.47 -2.67
N GLY A 287 -8.32 -5.12 -3.83
CA GLY A 287 -9.56 -5.47 -4.52
C GLY A 287 -9.81 -6.98 -4.52
N LEU A 288 -8.78 -7.82 -4.64
CA LEU A 288 -8.94 -9.28 -4.52
C LEU A 288 -9.25 -9.64 -3.06
N ASP A 289 -10.44 -10.17 -2.80
CA ASP A 289 -10.86 -10.56 -1.46
C ASP A 289 -10.17 -11.87 -1.04
N PRO A 290 -9.26 -11.87 -0.04
CA PRO A 290 -8.59 -13.09 0.40
C PRO A 290 -9.53 -14.06 1.14
N ARG A 291 -10.69 -13.60 1.64
CA ARG A 291 -11.54 -14.39 2.54
C ARG A 291 -12.22 -15.53 1.79
N GLY A 292 -11.86 -16.75 2.17
CA GLY A 292 -12.31 -17.96 1.45
C GLY A 292 -11.70 -18.10 0.06
N LEU A 293 -10.72 -17.27 -0.30
CA LEU A 293 -9.96 -17.41 -1.55
C LEU A 293 -8.96 -18.54 -1.41
N LYS A 294 -9.09 -19.55 -2.25
CA LYS A 294 -8.23 -20.72 -2.27
C LYS A 294 -7.86 -21.08 -3.69
N ASP A 295 -6.69 -21.66 -3.86
CA ASP A 295 -6.34 -22.38 -5.06
C ASP A 295 -5.53 -23.63 -4.68
N LYS A 296 -4.87 -24.26 -5.64
CA LYS A 296 -4.03 -25.43 -5.38
C LYS A 296 -2.77 -25.15 -4.54
N TYR A 297 -2.41 -23.88 -4.33
CA TYR A 297 -1.21 -23.49 -3.59
C TYR A 297 -1.48 -23.01 -2.17
N ALA A 298 -2.59 -22.33 -1.88
CA ALA A 298 -2.82 -21.78 -0.53
C ALA A 298 -4.30 -21.52 -0.20
N ASP A 299 -4.56 -21.43 1.12
CA ASP A 299 -5.66 -20.63 1.67
C ASP A 299 -5.11 -19.22 1.93
N TYR A 300 -5.48 -18.26 1.09
CA TYR A 300 -4.80 -16.96 1.07
C TYR A 300 -5.10 -16.12 2.31
N PHE A 301 -6.29 -16.20 2.90
CA PHE A 301 -6.59 -15.46 4.13
C PHE A 301 -5.77 -15.99 5.30
N GLU A 302 -5.73 -17.30 5.48
CA GLU A 302 -4.97 -17.92 6.58
C GLU A 302 -3.47 -17.68 6.41
N GLU A 303 -2.96 -17.79 5.18
CA GLU A 303 -1.55 -17.51 4.89
C GLU A 303 -1.19 -16.05 5.23
N MET A 304 -1.95 -15.08 4.73
CA MET A 304 -1.64 -13.66 4.97
C MET A 304 -1.83 -13.29 6.44
N LYS A 305 -2.78 -13.90 7.15
CA LYS A 305 -2.94 -13.73 8.60
C LYS A 305 -1.72 -14.23 9.37
N ASN A 306 -1.24 -15.44 9.08
CA ASN A 306 -0.05 -15.98 9.73
C ASN A 306 1.19 -15.15 9.37
N TYR A 307 1.31 -14.71 8.12
CA TYR A 307 2.37 -13.81 7.66
C TYR A 307 2.40 -12.49 8.44
N THR A 308 1.24 -11.87 8.68
CA THR A 308 1.10 -10.69 9.55
C THR A 308 1.50 -10.99 11.00
N LEU A 309 1.03 -12.11 11.55
CA LEU A 309 1.33 -12.49 12.95
C LEU A 309 2.82 -12.76 13.17
N ILE A 310 3.54 -13.28 12.17
CA ILE A 310 5.00 -13.47 12.21
C ILE A 310 5.71 -12.12 12.28
N ASN A 311 5.33 -11.17 11.42
CA ASN A 311 5.90 -9.82 11.43
C ASN A 311 5.73 -9.16 12.81
N ARG A 312 4.53 -9.26 13.38
CA ARG A 312 4.23 -8.80 14.74
C ARG A 312 5.06 -9.54 15.80
N ALA A 313 5.13 -10.86 15.74
CA ALA A 313 5.84 -11.68 16.73
C ALA A 313 7.34 -11.37 16.75
N TYR A 314 7.96 -11.17 15.58
CA TYR A 314 9.34 -10.72 15.47
C TYR A 314 9.55 -9.37 16.17
N CYS A 315 8.70 -8.37 15.91
CA CYS A 315 8.80 -7.06 16.56
C CYS A 315 8.64 -7.16 18.09
N ILE A 316 7.76 -8.02 18.59
CA ILE A 316 7.58 -8.24 20.04
C ILE A 316 8.82 -8.91 20.64
N ARG A 317 9.40 -9.90 19.95
CA ARG A 317 10.62 -10.58 20.37
C ARG A 317 11.82 -9.62 20.38
N ASN A 318 11.86 -8.67 19.45
CA ASN A 318 12.83 -7.58 19.36
C ASN A 318 14.30 -8.03 19.58
N PRO A 319 14.83 -8.96 18.78
CA PRO A 319 16.17 -9.53 19.00
C PRO A 319 17.30 -8.50 19.00
N LYS A 320 17.09 -7.35 18.35
CA LYS A 320 18.07 -6.27 18.22
C LYS A 320 17.93 -5.18 19.28
N GLY A 321 16.94 -5.30 20.17
CA GLY A 321 16.72 -4.37 21.29
C GLY A 321 16.39 -2.94 20.84
N TYR A 322 15.75 -2.76 19.69
CA TYR A 322 15.35 -1.45 19.20
C TYR A 322 14.30 -0.82 20.12
N LYS A 323 14.42 0.48 20.35
CA LYS A 323 13.50 1.22 21.21
C LYS A 323 12.11 1.26 20.59
N GLY A 324 11.08 1.09 21.43
CA GLY A 324 9.68 1.27 21.06
C GLY A 324 9.01 0.02 20.51
N TYR A 325 9.75 -0.96 19.99
CA TYR A 325 9.20 -2.20 19.45
C TYR A 325 8.44 -2.99 20.52
N GLY A 326 7.25 -3.47 20.19
CA GLY A 326 6.39 -4.16 21.15
C GLY A 326 5.01 -4.55 20.60
N ASP A 327 4.12 -4.97 21.50
CA ASP A 327 2.77 -5.41 21.14
C ASP A 327 1.86 -4.27 20.64
N ASP A 328 2.18 -3.03 21.01
CA ASP A 328 1.52 -1.79 20.61
C ASP A 328 2.30 -1.01 19.54
N CYS A 329 3.46 -1.47 19.09
CA CYS A 329 4.29 -0.79 18.10
C CYS A 329 5.11 -1.82 17.31
N TRP A 330 4.52 -2.30 16.21
CA TRP A 330 5.10 -3.30 15.32
C TRP A 330 4.74 -2.97 13.87
N GLY A 331 5.42 -3.63 12.92
CA GLY A 331 5.15 -3.47 11.50
C GLY A 331 6.41 -3.12 10.71
N LEU A 332 7.01 -4.15 10.10
CA LEU A 332 8.17 -4.02 9.22
C LEU A 332 7.75 -4.23 7.77
N THR A 333 7.98 -3.22 6.93
CA THR A 333 7.76 -3.29 5.49
C THR A 333 8.69 -2.34 4.74
N ALA A 334 8.71 -2.43 3.41
CA ALA A 334 9.51 -1.54 2.58
C ALA A 334 9.02 -0.08 2.69
N SER A 335 9.93 0.86 2.98
CA SER A 335 9.62 2.27 3.20
C SER A 335 10.89 3.13 3.21
N TYR A 336 10.74 4.44 3.44
CA TYR A 336 11.87 5.25 3.89
C TYR A 336 12.50 4.65 5.15
N SER A 337 13.81 4.84 5.26
CA SER A 337 14.64 4.36 6.36
C SER A 337 15.61 5.45 6.78
N VAL A 338 16.23 5.30 7.96
CA VAL A 338 17.23 6.25 8.50
C VAL A 338 18.34 6.54 7.48
N LYS A 339 18.69 5.55 6.65
CA LYS A 339 19.69 5.67 5.58
C LYS A 339 19.08 5.54 4.18
N GLY A 340 17.99 6.25 3.91
CA GLY A 340 17.38 6.33 2.57
C GLY A 340 16.08 5.55 2.47
N TYR A 341 16.09 4.43 1.76
CA TYR A 341 14.94 3.53 1.58
C TYR A 341 15.40 2.09 1.75
N ALA A 342 14.62 1.24 2.39
CA ALA A 342 14.94 -0.17 2.60
C ALA A 342 13.70 -1.05 2.61
N ALA A 343 13.85 -2.30 2.18
CA ALA A 343 12.84 -3.34 2.31
C ALA A 343 12.92 -3.97 3.70
N HIS A 344 12.33 -3.33 4.72
CA HIS A 344 12.33 -3.86 6.08
C HIS A 344 11.46 -5.13 6.14
N GLU A 345 11.97 -6.15 6.82
CA GLU A 345 11.35 -7.48 6.94
C GLU A 345 11.68 -8.09 8.31
N PRO A 346 10.92 -9.08 8.80
CA PRO A 346 11.07 -9.65 10.15
C PRO A 346 12.26 -10.61 10.28
N THR A 347 13.44 -10.13 9.92
CA THR A 347 14.73 -10.84 10.04
C THR A 347 15.76 -9.89 10.67
N GLU A 348 16.75 -10.41 11.41
CA GLU A 348 17.77 -9.53 12.02
C GLU A 348 18.58 -8.72 11.00
N ARG A 349 18.67 -9.25 9.76
CA ARG A 349 19.31 -8.58 8.63
C ARG A 349 18.44 -7.47 8.04
N GLY A 350 17.15 -7.71 7.86
CA GLY A 350 16.20 -6.78 7.25
C GLY A 350 15.65 -5.72 8.21
N ASP A 351 15.67 -6.00 9.51
CA ASP A 351 15.24 -5.07 10.56
C ASP A 351 16.32 -4.01 10.82
N LEU A 352 15.99 -2.75 10.50
CA LEU A 352 16.88 -1.60 10.67
C LEU A 352 16.43 -0.68 11.82
N GLY A 353 15.52 -1.12 12.70
CA GLY A 353 15.01 -0.32 13.80
C GLY A 353 13.97 0.72 13.37
N VAL A 354 13.37 0.53 12.19
CA VAL A 354 12.37 1.41 11.58
C VAL A 354 11.00 0.74 11.60
N ILE A 355 10.01 1.41 12.20
CA ILE A 355 8.59 1.00 12.12
C ILE A 355 7.92 1.81 11.03
N THR A 356 7.11 1.12 10.23
CA THR A 356 6.40 1.69 9.09
C THR A 356 4.89 1.53 9.32
N PRO A 357 4.14 2.61 9.60
CA PRO A 357 2.73 2.52 9.98
C PRO A 357 1.84 1.70 9.05
N THR A 358 2.06 1.77 7.73
CA THR A 358 1.24 1.02 6.77
C THR A 358 1.30 -0.50 6.98
N ALA A 359 2.41 -1.04 7.51
CA ALA A 359 2.57 -2.47 7.74
C ALA A 359 1.45 -3.02 8.66
N ALA A 360 1.32 -2.44 9.86
CA ALA A 360 0.31 -2.87 10.83
C ALA A 360 -1.08 -2.37 10.44
N LEU A 361 -1.22 -1.12 9.99
CA LEU A 361 -2.54 -0.53 9.72
C LEU A 361 -3.23 -1.18 8.51
N SER A 362 -2.49 -1.46 7.44
CA SER A 362 -3.05 -2.15 6.27
C SER A 362 -3.32 -3.64 6.54
N SER A 363 -2.78 -4.19 7.64
CA SER A 363 -3.08 -5.56 8.09
C SER A 363 -4.32 -5.68 8.97
N ILE A 364 -5.08 -4.59 9.17
CA ILE A 364 -6.28 -4.58 10.02
C ILE A 364 -7.33 -5.64 9.62
N VAL A 365 -7.38 -6.01 8.35
CA VAL A 365 -8.26 -7.05 7.82
C VAL A 365 -7.90 -8.47 8.29
N TYR A 366 -6.66 -8.68 8.73
CA TYR A 366 -6.14 -9.96 9.20
C TYR A 366 -6.03 -10.01 10.74
N THR A 367 -5.59 -8.92 11.35
CA THR A 367 -5.30 -8.80 12.79
C THR A 367 -5.91 -7.52 13.37
N PRO A 368 -7.25 -7.38 13.41
CA PRO A 368 -7.90 -6.12 13.71
C PRO A 368 -7.57 -5.59 15.11
N GLU A 369 -7.56 -6.46 16.13
CA GLU A 369 -7.25 -6.06 17.50
C GLU A 369 -5.80 -5.57 17.64
N GLU A 370 -4.85 -6.27 17.04
CA GLU A 370 -3.42 -5.94 17.07
C GLU A 370 -3.11 -4.66 16.28
N SER A 371 -3.71 -4.51 15.10
CA SER A 371 -3.55 -3.33 14.26
C SER A 371 -4.16 -2.08 14.91
N MET A 372 -5.29 -2.22 15.61
CA MET A 372 -5.92 -1.12 16.35
C MET A 372 -5.07 -0.67 17.55
N LYS A 373 -4.37 -1.60 18.24
CA LYS A 373 -3.40 -1.23 19.29
C LYS A 373 -2.28 -0.35 18.73
N VAL A 374 -1.72 -0.73 17.57
CA VAL A 374 -0.70 0.08 16.89
C VAL A 374 -1.25 1.43 16.48
N MET A 375 -2.40 1.47 15.80
CA MET A 375 -3.01 2.72 15.37
C MET A 375 -3.22 3.70 16.53
N ARG A 376 -3.68 3.20 17.69
CA ARG A 376 -3.88 4.00 18.91
C ARG A 376 -2.56 4.49 19.49
N LYS A 377 -1.54 3.64 19.53
CA LYS A 377 -0.18 4.02 19.96
C LYS A 377 0.39 5.11 19.08
N LEU A 378 0.40 4.91 17.76
CA LEU A 378 0.91 5.90 16.81
C LEU A 378 0.13 7.23 16.91
N TYR A 379 -1.20 7.17 17.04
CA TYR A 379 -2.04 8.36 17.22
C TYR A 379 -1.75 9.13 18.50
N SER A 380 -1.38 8.44 19.58
CA SER A 380 -0.95 9.06 20.85
C SER A 380 0.34 9.87 20.73
N MET A 381 1.16 9.61 19.70
CA MET A 381 2.40 10.35 19.41
C MET A 381 2.17 11.62 18.59
N ARG A 382 0.90 11.92 18.22
CA ARG A 382 0.42 13.19 17.65
C ARG A 382 1.27 13.65 16.45
N ASP A 383 1.59 14.95 16.39
CA ASP A 383 2.27 15.62 15.28
C ASP A 383 3.66 15.06 14.96
N LYS A 384 4.24 14.27 15.87
CA LYS A 384 5.50 13.56 15.64
C LYS A 384 5.38 12.51 14.54
N LEU A 385 4.21 11.87 14.45
CA LEU A 385 3.95 10.77 13.51
C LEU A 385 2.80 11.03 12.56
N MET A 386 1.91 11.97 12.86
CA MET A 386 0.73 12.23 12.04
C MET A 386 0.71 13.68 11.55
N GLY A 387 0.62 13.87 10.25
CA GLY A 387 0.58 15.18 9.62
C GLY A 387 -0.72 15.47 8.88
N PRO A 388 -0.67 16.33 7.84
CA PRO A 388 -1.85 16.67 7.05
C PRO A 388 -2.43 15.47 6.30
N TYR A 389 -1.61 14.49 5.91
CA TYR A 389 -1.99 13.37 5.05
C TYR A 389 -1.98 12.03 5.76
N GLY A 390 -2.27 12.01 7.06
CA GLY A 390 -2.28 10.79 7.87
C GLY A 390 -0.94 10.56 8.58
N PHE A 391 -0.64 9.30 8.89
CA PHE A 391 0.68 8.96 9.44
C PHE A 391 1.77 9.17 8.37
N TYR A 392 2.94 9.65 8.81
CA TYR A 392 4.13 9.68 7.98
C TYR A 392 4.64 8.27 7.68
N ASP A 393 5.47 8.19 6.65
CA ASP A 393 5.92 6.94 6.04
C ASP A 393 6.54 5.95 7.02
N ALA A 394 7.47 6.41 7.86
CA ALA A 394 8.22 5.56 8.77
C ALA A 394 8.87 6.36 9.90
N PHE A 395 9.33 5.68 10.96
CA PHE A 395 10.09 6.30 12.04
C PHE A 395 11.01 5.31 12.75
N SER A 396 12.04 5.82 13.44
CA SER A 396 12.89 5.06 14.36
C SER A 396 12.97 5.81 15.69
N GLU A 397 12.44 5.21 16.76
CA GLU A 397 12.62 5.77 18.11
C GLU A 397 14.07 5.66 18.59
N THR A 398 14.79 4.63 18.13
CA THR A 398 16.20 4.38 18.48
C THR A 398 17.08 5.52 17.97
N ASP A 399 16.90 5.92 16.72
CA ASP A 399 17.68 6.97 16.05
C ASP A 399 17.07 8.37 16.24
N ASN A 400 15.95 8.47 16.95
CA ASN A 400 15.14 9.69 17.05
C ASN A 400 14.83 10.31 15.67
N TRP A 401 14.45 9.46 14.71
CA TRP A 401 14.23 9.80 13.31
C TRP A 401 12.73 9.76 12.97
N TYR A 402 12.17 10.91 12.61
CA TYR A 402 10.73 11.14 12.41
C TYR A 402 10.50 12.03 11.18
N PRO A 403 10.73 11.52 9.96
CA PRO A 403 10.59 12.30 8.74
C PRO A 403 9.14 12.70 8.50
N GLN A 404 8.91 13.95 8.10
CA GLN A 404 7.60 14.41 7.66
C GLN A 404 7.39 14.13 6.16
N LYS A 405 7.42 12.85 5.80
CA LYS A 405 7.39 12.35 4.42
C LYS A 405 6.32 11.27 4.25
N TYR A 406 5.83 11.12 3.03
CA TYR A 406 4.78 10.17 2.66
C TYR A 406 5.11 9.52 1.31
N LEU A 407 4.67 8.28 1.10
CA LEU A 407 4.66 7.59 -0.18
C LEU A 407 3.25 7.13 -0.56
N ALA A 408 2.90 7.20 -1.84
CA ALA A 408 1.57 6.78 -2.32
C ALA A 408 1.25 5.32 -1.98
N ILE A 409 2.24 4.44 -2.16
CA ILE A 409 2.07 3.00 -1.99
C ILE A 409 1.78 2.63 -0.53
N ASP A 410 2.31 3.40 0.43
CA ASP A 410 2.11 3.19 1.86
C ASP A 410 0.81 3.83 2.35
N GLN A 411 0.49 5.05 1.91
CA GLN A 411 -0.76 5.71 2.29
C GLN A 411 -1.99 5.02 1.68
N GLY A 412 -1.88 4.53 0.45
CA GLY A 412 -3.01 4.03 -0.34
C GLY A 412 -3.57 2.74 0.23
N THR A 413 -2.68 1.80 0.54
CA THR A 413 -3.03 0.55 1.19
C THR A 413 -3.75 0.76 2.53
N THR A 414 -3.28 1.74 3.32
CA THR A 414 -3.89 2.07 4.62
C THR A 414 -5.35 2.48 4.45
N VAL A 415 -5.67 3.40 3.54
CA VAL A 415 -7.08 3.84 3.34
C VAL A 415 -7.96 2.67 2.89
N VAL A 416 -7.46 1.90 1.93
CA VAL A 416 -8.25 0.85 1.28
C VAL A 416 -8.52 -0.32 2.23
N MET A 417 -7.53 -0.76 2.99
CA MET A 417 -7.71 -1.87 3.94
C MET A 417 -8.55 -1.47 5.15
N LEU A 418 -8.49 -0.20 5.59
CA LEU A 418 -9.43 0.32 6.60
C LEU A 418 -10.87 0.31 6.09
N GLU A 419 -11.10 0.67 4.82
CA GLU A 419 -12.43 0.62 4.23
C GLU A 419 -12.91 -0.84 4.07
N ASN A 420 -12.07 -1.73 3.56
CA ASN A 420 -12.41 -3.16 3.41
C ASN A 420 -12.73 -3.81 4.77
N TYR A 421 -12.00 -3.47 5.83
CA TYR A 421 -12.32 -3.93 7.17
C TYR A 421 -13.70 -3.44 7.66
N ARG A 422 -14.07 -2.20 7.35
CA ARG A 422 -15.34 -1.61 7.81
C ARG A 422 -16.55 -2.10 7.01
N THR A 423 -16.42 -2.23 5.68
CA THR A 423 -17.58 -2.39 4.77
C THR A 423 -17.35 -3.36 3.61
N GLU A 424 -16.11 -3.86 3.44
CA GLU A 424 -15.74 -4.76 2.34
C GLU A 424 -15.93 -4.12 0.94
N LEU A 425 -16.01 -2.79 0.87
CA LEU A 425 -16.43 -2.05 -0.32
C LEU A 425 -15.57 -2.36 -1.56
N LEU A 426 -14.24 -2.29 -1.44
CA LEU A 426 -13.36 -2.42 -2.61
C LEU A 426 -13.25 -3.88 -3.05
N TRP A 427 -13.29 -4.81 -2.09
CA TRP A 427 -13.44 -6.24 -2.36
C TRP A 427 -14.71 -6.55 -3.15
N ASN A 428 -15.87 -6.08 -2.67
CA ASN A 428 -17.14 -6.31 -3.33
C ASN A 428 -17.16 -5.73 -4.75
N LEU A 429 -16.59 -4.55 -4.94
CA LEU A 429 -16.49 -3.93 -6.26
C LEU A 429 -15.61 -4.74 -7.20
N PHE A 430 -14.35 -5.00 -6.84
CA PHE A 430 -13.41 -5.69 -7.71
C PHE A 430 -13.84 -7.14 -8.01
N MET A 431 -14.27 -7.88 -6.99
CA MET A 431 -14.73 -9.28 -7.14
C MET A 431 -16.03 -9.41 -7.93
N SER A 432 -16.81 -8.34 -8.08
CA SER A 432 -18.00 -8.32 -8.94
C SER A 432 -17.69 -8.21 -10.43
N HIS A 433 -16.45 -7.89 -10.82
CA HIS A 433 -16.09 -7.70 -12.22
C HIS A 433 -16.08 -9.05 -12.98
N PRO A 434 -16.82 -9.20 -14.09
CA PRO A 434 -16.98 -10.49 -14.77
C PRO A 434 -15.66 -11.07 -15.28
N ASP A 435 -14.77 -10.23 -15.82
CA ASP A 435 -13.45 -10.69 -16.29
C ASP A 435 -12.58 -11.24 -15.15
N VAL A 436 -12.64 -10.62 -13.97
CA VAL A 436 -11.90 -11.07 -12.78
C VAL A 436 -12.40 -12.45 -12.35
N GLN A 437 -13.72 -12.64 -12.29
CA GLN A 437 -14.30 -13.96 -11.97
C GLN A 437 -13.90 -15.02 -13.01
N ASN A 438 -13.88 -14.66 -14.30
CA ASN A 438 -13.44 -15.56 -15.36
C ASN A 438 -11.95 -15.93 -15.23
N GLY A 439 -11.10 -14.95 -14.90
CA GLY A 439 -9.67 -15.19 -14.66
C GLY A 439 -9.43 -16.11 -13.46
N LEU A 440 -10.10 -15.86 -12.33
CA LEU A 440 -10.03 -16.71 -11.14
C LEU A 440 -10.47 -18.15 -11.44
N LYS A 441 -11.62 -18.34 -12.12
CA LYS A 441 -12.09 -19.67 -12.54
C LYS A 441 -11.09 -20.36 -13.47
N LYS A 442 -10.52 -19.62 -14.43
CA LYS A 442 -9.52 -20.13 -15.38
C LYS A 442 -8.24 -20.58 -14.69
N LEU A 443 -7.86 -19.94 -13.58
CA LEU A 443 -6.71 -20.30 -12.77
C LEU A 443 -7.01 -21.36 -11.70
N GLY A 444 -8.25 -21.82 -11.59
CA GLY A 444 -8.65 -22.86 -10.63
C GLY A 444 -8.83 -22.35 -9.19
N TYR A 445 -9.14 -21.06 -9.02
CA TYR A 445 -9.46 -20.51 -7.71
C TYR A 445 -10.89 -20.88 -7.28
N GLU A 446 -11.05 -21.04 -5.97
CA GLU A 446 -12.30 -21.07 -5.24
C GLU A 446 -12.44 -19.76 -4.45
N SER A 447 -13.65 -19.21 -4.43
CA SER A 447 -13.98 -18.03 -3.61
C SER A 447 -15.49 -17.94 -3.42
N PRO A 448 -15.99 -17.40 -2.29
CA PRO A 448 -17.41 -17.13 -2.09
C PRO A 448 -18.03 -16.21 -3.17
N HIS A 449 -17.20 -15.41 -3.85
CA HIS A 449 -17.64 -14.50 -4.90
C HIS A 449 -17.83 -15.17 -6.28
N LEU A 450 -17.30 -16.37 -6.48
CA LEU A 450 -17.43 -17.10 -7.75
C LEU A 450 -18.78 -17.80 -7.81
N LYS A 451 -19.62 -17.34 -8.74
CA LYS A 451 -20.94 -17.92 -9.03
C LYS A 451 -20.91 -18.96 -10.13
#